data_AF-A0AA39TL83-F1
#
_entry.id   AF-A0AA39TL83-F1
#
_cell.length_a   1.000
_cell.length_b   1.000
_cell.length_c   1.000
_cell.angle_alpha   90.00
_cell.angle_beta   90.00
_cell.angle_gamma   90.00
#
_symmetry.space_group_name_H-M   'P 1'
#
loop_
_entity.id
_entity.type
_entity.pdbx_description
1 polymer ?
#
loop_
_entity_poly.entity_id
_entity_poly.type
_entity_poly.pdbx_seq_one_letter_code
_entity_poly.pdbx_strand_id
1 'polypeptide(L)'
;YRAGPLSALEQKQVRDAVEAFRESESLTQEELVRIIHTNPQHAKGRIYGELWASVVEACQTRRRQKLITWCRQNYHNFVARGTWTQEQDDELMGMVERHGKKWAHIGGLINRLPMDCRDRYRNYLVCRDTVRLDYWQKEEEEKLYEAVQIAANKIREDKTLGKADDETVESLINWQLISEAMGHTRNRLQCMKKW
;
A
#
# COMPACT_ATOMS: atom_id res chain seq x y z
N TYR A 1 20.06 4.22 -1.29
CA TYR A 1 18.74 4.86 -1.46
C TYR A 1 18.04 5.01 -0.12
N ARG A 2 17.40 6.16 0.13
CA ARG A 2 16.67 6.42 1.38
C ARG A 2 15.38 5.59 1.49
N ALA A 3 15.06 5.09 2.68
CA ALA A 3 13.82 4.37 2.99
C ALA A 3 12.71 5.31 3.51
N GLY A 4 11.47 4.83 3.61
CA GLY A 4 10.33 5.61 4.13
C GLY A 4 9.59 6.50 3.11
N PRO A 5 8.68 7.37 3.58
CA PRO A 5 7.93 8.33 2.75
C PRO A 5 8.85 9.35 2.07
N LEU A 6 8.46 9.84 0.88
CA LEU A 6 9.20 10.93 0.21
C LEU A 6 9.09 12.22 1.03
N SER A 7 10.21 12.93 1.18
CA SER A 7 10.22 14.26 1.80
C SER A 7 9.50 15.30 0.93
N ALA A 8 9.11 16.43 1.50
CA ALA A 8 8.45 17.50 0.72
C ALA A 8 9.31 17.98 -0.48
N LEU A 9 10.63 18.02 -0.30
CA LEU A 9 11.58 18.35 -1.37
C LEU A 9 11.58 17.28 -2.46
N GLU A 10 11.69 16.00 -2.10
CA GLU A 10 11.67 14.89 -3.06
C GLU A 10 10.34 14.84 -3.83
N GLN A 11 9.22 15.09 -3.15
CA GLN A 11 7.92 15.18 -3.80
C GLN A 11 7.86 16.34 -4.78
N LYS A 12 8.44 17.51 -4.43
CA LYS A 12 8.52 18.65 -5.33
C LYS A 12 9.36 18.32 -6.57
N GLN A 13 10.56 17.76 -6.39
CA GLN A 13 11.43 17.33 -7.49
C GLN A 13 10.71 16.39 -8.46
N VAL A 14 10.00 15.40 -7.95
CA VAL A 14 9.25 14.45 -8.78
C VAL A 14 8.11 15.14 -9.53
N ARG A 15 7.35 16.04 -8.87
CA ARG A 15 6.28 16.79 -9.54
C ARG A 15 6.81 17.67 -10.67
N ASP A 16 7.86 18.44 -10.38
CA ASP A 16 8.46 19.37 -11.34
C ASP A 16 8.99 18.59 -12.55
N ALA A 17 9.62 17.42 -12.34
CA ALA A 17 10.11 16.56 -13.42
C ALA A 17 8.99 15.95 -14.28
N VAL A 18 7.90 15.50 -13.66
CA VAL A 18 6.73 14.96 -14.38
C VAL A 18 6.06 16.06 -15.20
N GLU A 19 5.92 17.26 -14.65
CA GLU A 19 5.31 18.40 -15.33
C GLU A 19 6.16 18.88 -16.50
N ALA A 20 7.47 19.06 -16.29
CA ALA A 20 8.39 19.44 -17.35
C ALA A 20 8.41 18.42 -18.51
N PHE A 21 8.33 17.13 -18.18
CA PHE A 21 8.21 16.08 -19.20
C PHE A 21 6.88 16.13 -19.96
N ARG A 22 5.77 16.39 -19.25
CA ARG A 22 4.45 16.55 -19.88
C ARG A 22 4.47 17.68 -20.89
N GLU A 23 5.08 18.81 -20.53
CA GLU A 23 5.19 19.98 -21.40
C GLU A 23 6.13 19.74 -22.59
N SER A 24 7.30 19.14 -22.37
CA SER A 24 8.27 18.88 -23.46
C SER A 24 7.72 17.92 -24.52
N GLU A 25 6.94 16.92 -24.10
CA GLU A 25 6.30 15.96 -24.99
C GLU A 25 4.89 16.40 -25.43
N SER A 26 4.44 17.61 -25.04
CA SER A 26 3.12 18.18 -25.36
C SER A 26 1.94 17.24 -25.03
N LEU A 27 2.03 16.52 -23.91
CA LEU A 27 1.04 15.54 -23.49
C LEU A 27 -0.14 16.19 -22.78
N THR A 28 -1.34 15.68 -23.03
CA THR A 28 -2.49 16.00 -22.17
C THR A 28 -2.34 15.32 -20.80
N GLN A 29 -3.10 15.81 -19.81
CA GLN A 29 -3.12 15.20 -18.48
C GLN A 29 -3.59 13.73 -18.52
N GLU A 30 -4.56 13.41 -19.39
CA GLU A 30 -5.07 12.05 -19.55
C GLU A 30 -4.03 11.11 -20.15
N GLU A 31 -3.28 11.58 -21.16
CA GLU A 31 -2.20 10.81 -21.78
C GLU A 31 -1.06 10.56 -20.80
N LEU A 32 -0.67 11.58 -20.03
CA LEU A 32 0.33 11.43 -18.96
C LEU A 32 -0.10 10.36 -17.95
N VAL A 33 -1.35 10.41 -17.46
CA VAL A 33 -1.89 9.42 -16.52
C VAL A 33 -1.86 8.02 -17.16
N ARG A 34 -2.27 7.88 -18.43
CA ARG A 34 -2.20 6.60 -19.16
C ARG A 34 -0.79 6.04 -19.21
N ILE A 35 0.22 6.88 -19.47
CA ILE A 35 1.63 6.48 -19.50
C ILE A 35 2.11 6.03 -18.11
N ILE A 36 1.79 6.79 -17.06
CA ILE A 36 2.16 6.47 -15.66
C ILE A 36 1.60 5.10 -15.22
N HIS A 37 0.38 4.76 -15.64
CA HIS A 37 -0.29 3.50 -15.30
C HIS A 37 -0.05 2.36 -16.28
N THR A 38 0.78 2.56 -17.32
CA THR A 38 1.09 1.51 -18.29
C THR A 38 1.84 0.36 -17.62
N ASN A 39 1.49 -0.88 -17.99
CA ASN A 39 2.22 -2.08 -17.58
C ASN A 39 3.60 -2.08 -18.27
N PRO A 40 4.73 -2.16 -17.53
CA PRO A 40 6.06 -2.20 -18.12
C PRO A 40 6.24 -3.27 -19.22
N GLN A 41 5.57 -4.42 -19.10
CA GLN A 41 5.63 -5.49 -20.11
C GLN A 41 4.97 -5.10 -21.44
N HIS A 42 4.02 -4.16 -21.40
CA HIS A 42 3.31 -3.65 -22.57
C HIS A 42 3.77 -2.24 -22.96
N ALA A 43 4.75 -1.67 -22.25
CA ALA A 43 5.31 -0.36 -22.55
C ALA A 43 6.15 -0.42 -23.82
N LYS A 44 5.48 -0.33 -24.97
CA LYS A 44 6.12 -0.20 -26.28
C LYS A 44 6.25 1.29 -26.60
N GLY A 45 7.47 1.79 -26.67
CA GLY A 45 7.76 3.17 -27.06
C GLY A 45 8.73 3.89 -26.14
N ARG A 46 9.40 4.91 -26.69
CA ARG A 46 10.45 5.70 -26.05
C ARG A 46 9.94 6.49 -24.82
N ILE A 47 8.74 7.05 -24.94
CA ILE A 47 8.13 7.98 -23.96
C ILE A 47 8.08 7.38 -22.55
N TYR A 48 7.67 6.11 -22.40
CA TYR A 48 7.60 5.47 -21.08
C TYR A 48 8.99 5.38 -20.42
N GLY A 49 10.02 5.02 -21.19
CA GLY A 49 11.39 4.93 -20.69
C GLY A 49 11.92 6.28 -20.23
N GLU A 50 11.68 7.31 -21.04
CA GLU A 50 12.17 8.68 -20.82
C GLU A 50 11.50 9.39 -19.67
N LEU A 51 10.18 9.24 -19.51
CA LEU A 51 9.45 9.76 -18.34
C LEU A 51 10.15 9.31 -17.05
N TRP A 52 10.37 8.01 -16.92
CA TRP A 52 10.96 7.47 -15.70
C TRP A 52 12.47 7.71 -15.61
N ALA A 53 13.17 7.95 -16.72
CA ALA A 53 14.57 8.39 -16.69
C ALA A 53 14.66 9.81 -16.11
N SER A 54 13.82 10.73 -16.61
CA SER A 54 13.70 12.10 -16.11
C SER A 54 13.36 12.15 -14.61
N VAL A 55 12.36 11.36 -14.18
CA VAL A 55 11.95 11.31 -12.76
C VAL A 55 13.05 10.75 -11.85
N VAL A 56 13.80 9.73 -12.30
CA VAL A 56 14.92 9.17 -11.52
C VAL A 56 16.08 10.16 -11.45
N GLU A 57 16.38 10.87 -12.54
CA GLU A 57 17.42 11.88 -12.58
C GLU A 57 17.12 13.04 -11.62
N ALA A 58 15.85 13.48 -11.57
CA ALA A 58 15.42 14.52 -10.64
C ALA A 58 15.45 14.09 -9.16
N CYS A 59 15.37 12.77 -8.87
CA CYS A 59 15.32 12.24 -7.51
C CYS A 59 16.20 10.99 -7.32
N GLN A 60 17.51 11.16 -7.49
CA GLN A 60 18.50 10.07 -7.37
C GLN A 60 18.59 9.48 -5.95
N THR A 61 18.06 10.16 -4.93
CA THR A 61 18.08 9.69 -3.52
C THR A 61 17.16 8.48 -3.29
N ARG A 62 16.19 8.24 -4.18
CA ARG A 62 15.15 7.22 -4.05
C ARG A 62 15.23 6.13 -5.11
N ARG A 63 14.83 4.91 -4.73
CA ARG A 63 14.73 3.79 -5.67
C ARG A 63 13.67 4.09 -6.71
N ARG A 64 13.93 3.77 -7.97
CA ARG A 64 13.00 3.91 -9.11
C ARG A 64 11.58 3.42 -8.79
N GLN A 65 11.44 2.21 -8.21
CA GLN A 65 10.12 1.66 -7.89
C GLN A 65 9.34 2.51 -6.89
N LYS A 66 10.00 3.19 -5.95
CA LYS A 66 9.34 4.06 -4.99
C LYS A 66 8.78 5.31 -5.66
N LEU A 67 9.52 5.87 -6.62
CA LEU A 67 9.09 7.00 -7.45
C LEU A 67 7.89 6.62 -8.32
N ILE A 68 7.95 5.46 -9.01
CA ILE A 68 6.84 4.94 -9.81
C ILE A 68 5.58 4.78 -8.97
N THR A 69 5.68 4.14 -7.81
CA THR A 69 4.54 3.95 -6.90
C THR A 69 3.97 5.28 -6.45
N TRP A 70 4.83 6.24 -6.07
CA TRP A 70 4.38 7.57 -5.67
C TRP A 70 3.67 8.30 -6.81
N CYS A 71 4.20 8.27 -8.04
CA CYS A 71 3.54 8.86 -9.20
C CYS A 71 2.18 8.22 -9.46
N ARG A 72 2.06 6.89 -9.45
CA ARG A 72 0.77 6.19 -9.65
C ARG A 72 -0.28 6.54 -8.59
N GLN A 73 0.15 6.82 -7.36
CA GLN A 73 -0.73 7.27 -6.28
C GLN A 73 -1.17 8.73 -6.43
N ASN A 74 -0.34 9.59 -7.02
CA ASN A 74 -0.63 11.03 -7.10
C ASN A 74 -1.28 11.43 -8.43
N TYR A 75 -0.97 10.73 -9.51
CA TYR A 75 -1.49 10.97 -10.86
C TYR A 75 -2.44 9.83 -11.26
N HIS A 76 -3.75 10.04 -11.09
CA HIS A 76 -4.80 9.09 -11.49
C HIS A 76 -6.11 9.83 -11.76
N ASN A 77 -7.06 9.16 -12.41
CA ASN A 77 -8.38 9.71 -12.75
C ASN A 77 -9.49 9.39 -11.73
N PHE A 78 -9.20 8.62 -10.67
CA PHE A 78 -10.18 8.35 -9.62
C PHE A 78 -10.60 9.63 -8.90
N VAL A 79 -11.91 9.87 -8.86
CA VAL A 79 -12.52 11.09 -8.29
C VAL A 79 -12.59 11.00 -6.77
N ALA A 80 -12.88 9.82 -6.23
CA ALA A 80 -13.03 9.63 -4.81
C ALA A 80 -11.65 9.66 -4.12
N ARG A 81 -11.35 10.77 -3.44
CA ARG A 81 -10.19 10.95 -2.55
C ARG A 81 -10.67 11.37 -1.16
N GLY A 82 -9.88 11.04 -0.14
CA GLY A 82 -10.19 11.41 1.24
C GLY A 82 -10.97 10.33 2.02
N THR A 83 -11.63 10.78 3.10
CA THR A 83 -12.29 9.95 4.12
C THR A 83 -13.28 8.95 3.51
N TRP A 84 -13.31 7.74 4.06
CA TRP A 84 -14.29 6.72 3.72
C TRP A 84 -15.57 6.95 4.50
N THR A 85 -16.70 6.98 3.80
CA THR A 85 -18.04 7.00 4.39
C THR A 85 -18.51 5.59 4.71
N GLN A 86 -19.57 5.47 5.50
CA GLN A 86 -20.12 4.16 5.86
C GLN A 86 -20.68 3.45 4.63
N GLU A 87 -21.33 4.19 3.74
CA GLU A 87 -21.87 3.69 2.47
C GLU A 87 -20.77 3.18 1.56
N GLN A 88 -19.62 3.86 1.50
CA GLN A 88 -18.46 3.41 0.75
C GLN A 88 -17.81 2.15 1.35
N ASP A 89 -17.83 2.02 2.67
CA ASP A 89 -17.36 0.81 3.34
C ASP A 89 -18.28 -0.38 3.05
N ASP A 90 -19.59 -0.17 3.07
CA ASP A 90 -20.60 -1.17 2.70
C ASP A 90 -20.45 -1.60 1.24
N GLU A 91 -20.29 -0.63 0.33
CA GLU A 91 -20.05 -0.89 -1.07
C GLU A 91 -18.76 -1.70 -1.29
N LEU A 92 -17.66 -1.30 -0.65
CA LEU A 92 -16.38 -2.02 -0.76
C LEU A 92 -16.50 -3.44 -0.21
N MET A 93 -17.16 -3.65 0.92
CA MET A 93 -17.39 -4.98 1.48
C MET A 93 -18.20 -5.86 0.52
N GLY A 94 -19.31 -5.34 -0.01
CA GLY A 94 -20.13 -6.07 -0.99
C GLY A 94 -19.36 -6.42 -2.26
N MET A 95 -18.48 -5.53 -2.74
CA MET A 95 -17.62 -5.81 -3.90
C MET A 95 -16.58 -6.89 -3.59
N VAL A 96 -15.99 -6.89 -2.39
CA VAL A 96 -15.03 -7.92 -1.97
C VAL A 96 -15.71 -9.27 -1.81
N GLU A 97 -16.93 -9.32 -1.28
CA GLU A 97 -17.71 -10.55 -1.17
C GLU A 97 -18.03 -11.15 -2.55
N ARG A 98 -18.45 -10.30 -3.51
CA ARG A 98 -18.83 -10.75 -4.86
C ARG A 98 -17.64 -11.12 -5.74
N HIS A 99 -16.54 -10.38 -5.67
CA HIS A 99 -15.44 -10.50 -6.63
C HIS A 99 -14.14 -11.04 -6.02
N GLY A 100 -14.11 -11.23 -4.70
CA GLY A 100 -12.89 -11.51 -3.95
C GLY A 100 -11.96 -10.29 -3.84
N LYS A 101 -10.72 -10.50 -3.39
CA LYS A 101 -9.72 -9.44 -3.15
C LYS A 101 -9.06 -8.92 -4.45
N LYS A 102 -9.84 -8.67 -5.50
CA LYS A 102 -9.39 -8.19 -6.82
C LYS A 102 -9.37 -6.66 -6.88
N TRP A 103 -8.45 -6.03 -6.17
CA TRP A 103 -8.44 -4.58 -5.93
C TRP A 103 -8.45 -3.70 -7.18
N ALA A 104 -7.74 -4.09 -8.24
CA ALA A 104 -7.73 -3.33 -9.50
C ALA A 104 -9.11 -3.31 -10.16
N HIS A 105 -9.80 -4.45 -10.14
CA HIS A 105 -11.16 -4.57 -10.67
C HIS A 105 -12.16 -3.80 -9.79
N ILE A 106 -12.11 -4.02 -8.48
CA ILE A 106 -13.01 -3.34 -7.52
C ILE A 106 -12.83 -1.82 -7.58
N GLY A 107 -11.58 -1.34 -7.55
CA GLY A 107 -11.29 0.10 -7.62
C GLY A 107 -11.84 0.75 -8.89
N GLY A 108 -11.79 0.03 -10.02
CA GLY A 108 -12.43 0.46 -11.26
C GLY A 108 -13.95 0.57 -11.16
N LEU A 109 -14.61 -0.35 -10.45
CA LEU A 109 -16.07 -0.36 -10.27
C LEU A 109 -16.55 0.77 -9.34
N ILE A 110 -15.84 1.01 -8.23
CA ILE A 110 -16.24 2.01 -7.21
C ILE A 110 -15.51 3.35 -7.37
N ASN A 111 -14.84 3.55 -8.51
CA ASN A 111 -14.06 4.74 -8.85
C ASN A 111 -13.09 5.19 -7.73
N ARG A 112 -12.36 4.25 -7.13
CA ARG A 112 -11.32 4.46 -6.10
C ARG A 112 -10.01 3.82 -6.53
N LEU A 113 -8.91 4.39 -6.03
CA LEU A 113 -7.58 3.83 -6.25
C LEU A 113 -7.49 2.40 -5.65
N PRO A 114 -7.02 1.38 -6.39
CA PRO A 114 -6.95 0.00 -5.90
C PRO A 114 -6.20 -0.16 -4.58
N MET A 115 -5.16 0.67 -4.37
CA MET A 115 -4.40 0.65 -3.13
C MET A 115 -5.24 1.12 -1.94
N ASP A 116 -6.08 2.13 -2.12
CA ASP A 116 -6.96 2.66 -1.07
C ASP A 116 -7.99 1.60 -0.68
N CYS A 117 -8.58 0.90 -1.66
CA CYS A 117 -9.54 -0.18 -1.40
C CYS A 117 -8.89 -1.30 -0.57
N ARG A 118 -7.71 -1.75 -0.98
CA ARG A 118 -6.96 -2.79 -0.25
C ARG A 118 -6.64 -2.34 1.18
N ASP A 119 -6.17 -1.10 1.32
CA ASP A 119 -5.71 -0.56 2.60
C ASP A 119 -6.88 -0.31 3.55
N ARG A 120 -8.00 0.19 3.04
CA ARG A 120 -9.25 0.31 3.80
C ARG A 120 -9.72 -1.05 4.30
N TYR A 121 -9.79 -2.03 3.40
CA TYR A 121 -10.25 -3.37 3.74
C TYR A 121 -9.38 -4.01 4.82
N ARG A 122 -8.06 -4.12 4.59
CA ARG A 122 -7.16 -4.84 5.51
C ARG A 122 -6.99 -4.17 6.87
N ASN A 123 -7.09 -2.84 6.93
CA ASN A 123 -6.85 -2.11 8.18
C ASN A 123 -8.12 -1.95 9.03
N TYR A 124 -9.30 -1.92 8.40
CA TYR A 124 -10.54 -1.56 9.08
C TYR A 124 -11.67 -2.56 8.85
N LEU A 125 -11.93 -2.95 7.60
CA LEU A 125 -13.17 -3.68 7.27
C LEU A 125 -13.13 -5.16 7.60
N VAL A 126 -11.94 -5.79 7.56
CA VAL A 126 -11.79 -7.21 7.95
C VAL A 126 -12.30 -7.48 9.38
N CYS A 127 -12.17 -6.50 10.27
CA CYS A 127 -12.56 -6.63 11.67
C CYS A 127 -13.84 -5.83 11.97
N ARG A 128 -14.56 -5.32 10.97
CA ARG A 128 -15.62 -4.32 11.18
C ARG A 128 -16.64 -4.72 12.25
N ASP A 129 -17.10 -5.96 12.21
CA ASP A 129 -18.17 -6.44 13.09
C ASP A 129 -17.65 -6.96 14.44
N THR A 130 -16.35 -7.21 14.56
CA THR A 130 -15.70 -7.81 15.73
C THR A 130 -14.75 -6.86 16.46
N VAL A 131 -14.45 -5.70 15.87
CA VAL A 131 -13.41 -4.81 16.38
C VAL A 131 -13.79 -4.22 17.72
N ARG A 132 -12.89 -4.37 18.67
CA ARG A 132 -12.96 -3.73 19.97
C ARG A 132 -12.17 -2.43 19.96
N LEU A 133 -12.82 -1.37 20.43
CA LEU A 133 -12.24 -0.02 20.56
C LEU A 133 -11.92 0.35 22.00
N ASP A 134 -12.26 -0.52 22.95
CA ASP A 134 -12.01 -0.36 24.38
C ASP A 134 -10.55 -0.65 24.75
N TYR A 135 -10.24 -0.57 26.05
CA TYR A 135 -8.93 -0.92 26.59
C TYR A 135 -8.63 -2.42 26.40
N TRP A 136 -7.34 -2.74 26.32
CA TRP A 136 -6.88 -4.12 26.19
C TRP A 136 -7.12 -4.88 27.50
N GLN A 137 -7.83 -6.01 27.41
CA GLN A 137 -7.95 -6.92 28.53
C GLN A 137 -6.68 -7.77 28.65
N LYS A 138 -6.38 -8.23 29.86
CA LYS A 138 -5.18 -9.05 30.12
C LYS A 138 -5.15 -10.31 29.26
N GLU A 139 -6.30 -10.96 29.10
CA GLU A 139 -6.45 -12.16 28.27
C GLU A 139 -6.23 -11.87 26.78
N GLU A 140 -6.53 -10.65 26.32
CA GLU A 140 -6.26 -10.22 24.94
C GLU A 140 -4.78 -9.94 24.72
N GLU A 141 -4.10 -9.37 25.72
CA GLU A 141 -2.66 -9.13 25.68
C GLU A 141 -1.86 -10.44 25.67
N GLU A 142 -2.26 -11.41 26.49
CA GLU A 142 -1.68 -12.76 26.51
C GLU A 142 -1.82 -13.43 25.14
N LYS A 143 -3.02 -13.38 24.53
CA LYS A 143 -3.24 -13.88 23.17
C LYS A 143 -2.40 -13.19 22.11
N LEU A 144 -2.25 -11.86 22.20
CA LEU A 144 -1.38 -11.10 21.29
C LEU A 144 0.08 -11.58 21.42
N TYR A 145 0.57 -11.71 22.66
CA TYR A 145 1.92 -12.17 22.93
C TYR A 145 2.17 -13.57 22.36
N GLU A 146 1.27 -14.53 22.63
CA GLU A 146 1.36 -15.89 22.10
C GLU A 146 1.38 -15.91 20.56
N ALA A 147 0.46 -15.18 19.91
CA ALA A 147 0.40 -15.11 18.46
C ALA A 147 1.70 -14.53 17.85
N VAL A 148 2.25 -13.49 18.46
CA VAL A 148 3.51 -12.87 18.03
C VAL A 148 4.69 -13.82 18.24
N GLN A 149 4.78 -14.53 19.37
CA GLN A 149 5.85 -15.51 19.61
C GLN A 149 5.81 -16.66 18.61
N ILE A 150 4.63 -17.20 18.31
CA ILE A 150 4.45 -18.25 17.31
C ILE A 150 4.92 -17.77 15.93
N ALA A 151 4.52 -16.56 15.53
CA ALA A 151 4.94 -15.98 14.25
C ALA A 151 6.45 -15.73 14.21
N ALA A 152 7.03 -15.18 15.28
CA ALA A 152 8.46 -14.91 15.38
C ALA A 152 9.30 -16.19 15.32
N ASN A 153 8.86 -17.27 15.96
CA ASN A 153 9.55 -18.56 15.92
C ASN A 153 9.53 -19.17 14.52
N LYS A 154 8.38 -19.13 13.83
CA LYS A 154 8.30 -19.57 12.42
C LYS A 154 9.26 -18.78 11.52
N ILE A 155 9.31 -17.45 11.69
CA ILE A 155 10.23 -16.60 10.91
C ILE A 155 11.69 -16.95 11.21
N ARG A 156 12.04 -17.28 12.46
CA ARG A 156 13.40 -17.71 12.83
C ARG A 156 13.76 -19.04 12.18
N GLU A 157 12.85 -20.01 12.18
CA GLU A 157 13.03 -21.31 11.53
C GLU A 157 13.20 -21.16 10.02
N ASP A 158 12.41 -20.30 9.37
CA ASP A 158 12.57 -20.01 7.94
C ASP A 158 13.89 -19.28 7.64
N LYS A 159 14.35 -18.40 8.54
CA LYS A 159 15.61 -17.67 8.40
C LYS A 159 16.85 -18.55 8.58
N THR A 160 16.83 -19.58 9.42
CA THR A 160 17.99 -20.49 9.54
C THR A 160 18.24 -21.26 8.25
N LEU A 161 17.24 -21.34 7.35
CA LEU A 161 17.31 -21.96 6.03
C LEU A 161 17.69 -20.97 4.90
N GLY A 162 17.76 -19.66 5.18
CA GLY A 162 18.01 -18.59 4.20
C GLY A 162 19.19 -17.69 4.59
N LYS A 163 19.86 -17.09 3.59
CA LYS A 163 20.99 -16.17 3.81
C LYS A 163 20.63 -15.02 4.77
N ALA A 164 21.62 -14.60 5.56
CA ALA A 164 21.52 -13.50 6.52
C ALA A 164 21.03 -12.20 5.86
N ASP A 165 19.78 -11.86 6.15
CA ASP A 165 19.19 -10.54 5.95
C ASP A 165 19.27 -9.77 7.28
N ASP A 166 19.65 -8.50 7.19
CA ASP A 166 19.75 -7.52 8.29
C ASP A 166 18.36 -7.09 8.83
N GLU A 167 17.26 -7.52 8.21
CA GLU A 167 15.91 -7.30 8.75
C GLU A 167 15.71 -8.01 10.10
N THR A 168 15.04 -7.35 11.05
CA THR A 168 14.73 -7.96 12.34
C THR A 168 13.58 -8.96 12.19
N VAL A 169 13.45 -9.91 13.12
CA VAL A 169 12.29 -10.82 13.13
C VAL A 169 10.99 -10.03 13.26
N GLU A 170 11.03 -8.94 14.04
CA GLU A 170 9.90 -8.05 14.29
C GLU A 170 9.41 -7.31 13.04
N SER A 171 10.32 -6.86 12.17
CA SER A 171 9.94 -6.17 10.94
C SER A 171 9.24 -7.07 9.93
N LEU A 172 9.42 -8.39 10.05
CA LEU A 172 8.83 -9.40 9.20
C LEU A 172 7.46 -9.91 9.69
N ILE A 173 7.03 -9.50 10.89
CA ILE A 173 5.75 -9.94 11.45
C ILE A 173 4.60 -9.46 10.56
N ASN A 174 3.81 -10.41 10.07
CA ASN A 174 2.59 -10.12 9.35
C ASN A 174 1.44 -9.87 10.34
N TRP A 175 1.26 -8.60 10.71
CA TRP A 175 0.22 -8.15 11.63
C TRP A 175 -1.22 -8.48 11.19
N GLN A 176 -1.46 -8.76 9.91
CA GLN A 176 -2.77 -9.23 9.46
C GLN A 176 -3.07 -10.63 10.00
N LEU A 177 -2.08 -11.52 9.95
CA LEU A 177 -2.21 -12.88 10.47
C LEU A 177 -2.27 -12.89 12.00
N ILE A 178 -1.59 -11.95 12.66
CA ILE A 178 -1.73 -11.77 14.11
C ILE A 178 -3.17 -11.38 14.48
N SER A 179 -3.74 -10.39 13.77
CA SER A 179 -5.14 -10.01 13.95
C SER A 179 -6.10 -11.20 13.70
N GLU A 180 -5.84 -12.01 12.68
CA GLU A 180 -6.62 -13.23 12.39
C GLU A 180 -6.52 -14.28 13.50
N ALA A 181 -5.31 -14.54 14.01
CA ALA A 181 -5.08 -15.45 15.13
C ALA A 181 -5.76 -14.97 16.43
N MET A 182 -5.92 -13.66 16.59
CA MET A 182 -6.71 -13.06 17.67
C MET A 182 -8.23 -13.11 17.43
N GLY A 183 -8.70 -13.70 16.33
CA GLY A 183 -10.12 -13.77 15.96
C GLY A 183 -10.68 -12.44 15.45
N HIS A 184 -9.83 -11.58 14.87
CA HIS A 184 -10.20 -10.26 14.35
C HIS A 184 -10.85 -9.32 15.39
N THR A 185 -10.63 -9.55 16.69
CA THR A 185 -11.11 -8.65 17.76
C THR A 185 -10.35 -7.33 17.78
N ARG A 186 -9.08 -7.34 17.35
CA ARG A 186 -8.24 -6.15 17.16
C ARG A 186 -7.73 -6.16 15.73
N ASN A 187 -7.77 -5.01 15.07
CA ASN A 187 -7.21 -4.90 13.72
C ASN A 187 -5.68 -4.87 13.74
N ARG A 188 -5.06 -5.16 12.59
CA ARG A 188 -3.59 -5.24 12.48
C ARG A 188 -2.84 -4.00 12.99
N LEU A 189 -3.42 -2.80 12.85
CA LEU A 189 -2.80 -1.56 13.30
C LEU A 189 -2.86 -1.42 14.82
N GLN A 190 -3.94 -1.88 15.44
CA GLN A 190 -4.05 -1.95 16.90
C GLN A 190 -3.04 -2.94 17.48
N CYS A 191 -2.94 -4.15 16.91
CA CYS A 191 -1.97 -5.17 17.33
C CYS A 191 -0.53 -4.63 17.23
N MET A 192 -0.17 -4.07 16.07
CA MET A 192 1.17 -3.50 15.83
C MET A 192 1.50 -2.31 16.74
N LYS A 193 0.50 -1.49 17.10
CA LYS A 193 0.71 -0.34 17.99
C LYS A 193 0.85 -0.75 19.45
N LYS A 194 0.21 -1.85 19.85
CA LYS A 194 0.22 -2.34 21.23
C LYS A 194 1.52 -3.08 21.56
N TRP A 195 2.02 -3.85 20.59
CA TRP A 195 3.33 -4.50 20.66
C TRP A 195 4.46 -3.47 20.65
#